data_AF-A0A0N8PVW9-F1
#
_entry.id   AF-A0A0N8PVW9-F1
#
_cell.length_a   1.000
_cell.length_b   1.000
_cell.length_c   1.000
_cell.angle_alpha   90.00
_cell.angle_beta   90.00
_cell.angle_gamma   90.00
#
_symmetry.space_group_name_H-M   'P 1'
#
loop_
_entity.id
_entity.type
_entity.pdbx_description
1 polymer ?
#
loop_
_entity_poly.entity_id
_entity_poly.type
_entity_poly.pdbx_seq_one_letter_code
_entity_poly.pdbx_strand_id
1 'polypeptide(L)'
;MLAPREIVVLVLKDVVYEHMGFPSLEEFLVEKYGFKKIEEKTHEVSRLWEKIPTRRERILLKEEIGGPIVSEEIERKYSSLEFYEGSYLDAKIKVHFLGDITRKRDIVEISEEERYPIYMVEYQMVKLISESGYALQRFIEQLSVDLGLKIREKEWLFHRCEEG
;
A
#
# COMPACT_ATOMS: atom_id res chain seq x y z
N MET A 1 -29.61 -25.87 -12.37
CA MET A 1 -29.76 -24.57 -11.69
C MET A 1 -28.35 -24.08 -11.39
N LEU A 2 -27.89 -23.04 -12.06
CA LEU A 2 -26.62 -22.39 -11.71
C LEU A 2 -26.85 -21.64 -10.39
N ALA A 3 -26.00 -21.85 -9.41
CA ALA A 3 -26.08 -21.13 -8.15
C ALA A 3 -25.80 -19.64 -8.43
N PRO A 4 -26.54 -18.70 -7.82
CA PRO A 4 -26.29 -17.28 -8.01
C PRO A 4 -24.84 -16.97 -7.61
N ARG A 5 -24.13 -16.23 -8.49
CA ARG A 5 -22.77 -15.78 -8.21
C ARG A 5 -22.83 -14.62 -7.22
N GLU A 6 -22.15 -14.78 -6.09
CA GLU A 6 -21.97 -13.72 -5.11
C GLU A 6 -20.61 -13.05 -5.34
N ILE A 7 -20.64 -11.74 -5.56
CA ILE A 7 -19.45 -10.90 -5.65
C ILE A 7 -19.27 -10.22 -4.31
N VAL A 8 -18.13 -10.48 -3.67
CA VAL A 8 -17.73 -9.86 -2.42
C VAL A 8 -16.75 -8.74 -2.71
N VAL A 9 -16.99 -7.59 -2.08
CA VAL A 9 -16.15 -6.41 -2.18
C VAL A 9 -15.71 -6.00 -0.78
N LEU A 10 -14.41 -5.79 -0.61
CA LEU A 10 -13.81 -5.23 0.58
C LEU A 10 -13.18 -3.89 0.22
N VAL A 11 -13.67 -2.80 0.81
CA VAL A 11 -13.10 -1.46 0.67
C VAL A 11 -12.30 -1.14 1.93
N LEU A 12 -11.05 -0.74 1.73
CA LEU A 12 -10.14 -0.27 2.76
C LEU A 12 -9.91 1.23 2.54
N LYS A 13 -10.10 2.05 3.58
CA LYS A 13 -9.85 3.50 3.51
C LYS A 13 -8.69 3.88 4.43
N ASP A 14 -7.92 4.87 3.99
CA ASP A 14 -6.72 5.37 4.67
C ASP A 14 -5.76 4.22 5.04
N VAL A 15 -5.23 3.54 4.03
CA VAL A 15 -4.27 2.43 4.22
C VAL A 15 -2.86 2.99 4.23
N VAL A 16 -2.12 2.75 5.31
CA VAL A 16 -0.70 3.10 5.40
C VAL A 16 0.14 1.84 5.26
N TYR A 17 1.02 1.89 4.27
CA TYR A 17 2.03 0.91 3.96
C TYR A 17 3.39 1.43 4.38
N GLU A 18 4.18 0.61 5.07
CA GLU A 18 5.52 0.97 5.53
C GLU A 18 6.43 -0.25 5.39
N HIS A 19 7.48 -0.15 4.57
CA HIS A 19 8.34 -1.31 4.31
C HIS A 19 9.75 -0.88 3.84
N MET A 20 10.77 -1.66 4.19
CA MET A 20 12.18 -1.38 3.84
C MET A 20 12.61 -1.96 2.49
N GLY A 21 12.08 -3.14 2.12
CA GLY A 21 12.40 -3.83 0.86
C GLY A 21 11.60 -3.40 -0.38
N PHE A 22 10.27 -3.29 -0.27
CA PHE A 22 9.39 -2.97 -1.39
C PHE A 22 8.92 -1.51 -1.33
N PRO A 23 9.07 -0.73 -2.40
CA PRO A 23 8.63 0.66 -2.48
C PRO A 23 7.13 0.93 -2.30
N SER A 24 6.28 -0.04 -2.61
CA SER A 24 4.84 0.14 -2.55
C SER A 24 4.08 -1.19 -2.41
N LEU A 25 2.82 -1.12 -1.99
CA LEU A 25 1.93 -2.28 -1.94
C LEU A 25 1.71 -2.87 -3.34
N GLU A 26 1.59 -2.05 -4.38
CA GLU A 26 1.45 -2.48 -5.77
C GLU A 26 2.62 -3.36 -6.20
N GLU A 27 3.85 -2.91 -5.94
CA GLU A 27 5.07 -3.65 -6.28
C GLU A 27 5.14 -4.96 -5.49
N PHE A 28 4.81 -4.92 -4.20
CA PHE A 28 4.74 -6.13 -3.39
C PHE A 28 3.73 -7.15 -3.94
N LEU A 29 2.55 -6.72 -4.37
CA LEU A 29 1.54 -7.60 -4.95
C LEU A 29 2.03 -8.28 -6.24
N VAL A 30 2.72 -7.52 -7.09
CA VAL A 30 3.31 -8.04 -8.33
C VAL A 30 4.42 -9.05 -8.02
N GLU A 31 5.39 -8.67 -7.19
CA GLU A 31 6.59 -9.49 -6.95
C GLU A 31 6.30 -10.70 -6.07
N LYS A 32 5.51 -10.53 -5.00
CA LYS A 32 5.26 -11.62 -4.03
C LYS A 32 4.14 -12.55 -4.47
N TYR A 33 3.07 -12.00 -5.04
CA TYR A 33 1.85 -12.74 -5.36
C TYR A 33 1.62 -12.90 -6.87
N GLY A 34 2.48 -12.35 -7.73
CA GLY A 34 2.36 -12.49 -9.18
C GLY A 34 1.15 -11.76 -9.76
N PHE A 35 0.63 -10.75 -9.06
CA PHE A 35 -0.49 -9.95 -9.58
C PHE A 35 -0.05 -9.22 -10.84
N LYS A 36 -0.98 -9.05 -11.79
CA LYS A 36 -0.75 -8.38 -13.05
C LYS A 36 -1.51 -7.07 -13.07
N LYS A 37 -0.83 -6.00 -13.50
CA LYS A 37 -1.47 -4.71 -13.77
C LYS A 37 -2.33 -4.83 -15.03
N ILE A 38 -3.60 -4.46 -14.93
CA ILE A 38 -4.58 -4.53 -16.02
C ILE A 38 -4.83 -3.15 -16.62
N GLU A 39 -4.88 -2.11 -15.79
CA GLU A 39 -5.09 -0.73 -16.23
C GLU A 39 -4.43 0.25 -15.25
N GLU A 40 -3.95 1.39 -15.78
CA GLU A 40 -3.36 2.48 -15.02
C GLU A 40 -3.82 3.83 -15.57
N LYS A 41 -4.29 4.69 -14.68
CA LYS A 41 -4.41 6.14 -14.93
C LYS A 41 -3.89 6.87 -13.71
N THR A 42 -2.74 7.52 -13.86
CA THR A 42 -2.08 8.25 -12.79
C THR A 42 -1.84 9.68 -13.20
N HIS A 43 -2.21 10.62 -12.33
CA HIS A 43 -1.97 12.04 -12.52
C HIS A 43 -1.19 12.57 -11.32
N GLU A 44 -0.01 13.14 -11.55
CA GLU A 44 0.77 13.81 -10.50
C GLU A 44 0.05 15.09 -10.09
N VAL A 45 -0.36 15.19 -8.82
CA VAL A 45 -1.14 16.33 -8.31
C VAL A 45 -0.22 17.35 -7.65
N SER A 46 0.84 16.89 -6.99
CA SER A 46 1.87 17.77 -6.42
C SER A 46 3.18 17.04 -6.12
N ARG A 47 4.31 17.68 -6.42
CA ARG A 47 5.62 17.33 -5.84
C ARG A 47 5.78 18.06 -4.53
N LEU A 48 5.62 17.35 -3.42
CA LEU A 48 5.80 17.93 -2.09
C LEU A 48 7.25 17.68 -1.64
N TRP A 49 8.13 18.64 -1.97
CA TRP A 49 9.33 18.99 -1.20
C TRP A 49 10.36 17.86 -1.00
N GLU A 50 11.52 17.99 -1.64
CA GLU A 50 12.74 17.28 -1.21
C GLU A 50 13.36 18.05 -0.05
N LYS A 51 13.39 17.46 1.14
CA LYS A 51 14.13 18.01 2.29
C LYS A 51 15.40 17.21 2.46
N ILE A 52 16.51 17.84 2.08
CA ILE A 52 17.86 17.44 2.52
C ILE A 52 18.11 18.26 3.80
N PRO A 53 18.20 17.63 5.00
CA PRO A 53 18.50 18.34 6.23
C PRO A 53 19.82 19.13 6.08
N THR A 54 19.71 20.45 5.87
CA THR A 54 20.85 21.28 5.44
C THR A 54 21.79 21.64 6.59
N ARG A 55 21.56 21.14 7.81
CA ARG A 55 22.44 21.37 8.96
C ARG A 55 22.65 20.10 9.77
N ARG A 56 23.87 19.58 9.69
CA ARG A 56 24.49 18.65 10.65
C ARG A 56 24.73 19.31 12.03
N GLU A 57 23.83 20.14 12.51
CA GLU A 57 23.86 20.62 13.89
C GLU A 57 22.80 19.84 14.65
N ARG A 58 23.28 18.82 15.36
CA ARG A 58 22.57 17.96 16.32
C ARG A 58 21.48 18.74 17.07
N ILE A 59 20.25 18.68 16.59
CA ILE A 59 19.08 18.81 17.46
C ILE A 59 18.68 17.39 17.81
N LEU A 60 19.52 16.73 18.61
CA LEU A 60 19.13 15.49 19.27
C LEU A 60 18.24 15.93 20.43
N LEU A 61 16.92 15.75 20.30
CA LEU A 61 16.06 15.76 21.47
C LEU A 61 16.57 14.65 22.40
N LYS A 62 16.62 14.90 23.71
CA LYS A 62 17.20 13.95 24.69
C LYS A 62 16.57 12.54 24.63
N GLU A 63 15.40 12.42 24.01
CA GLU A 63 14.63 11.19 23.81
C GLU A 63 15.06 10.41 22.55
N GLU A 64 15.80 11.01 21.61
CA GLU A 64 16.19 10.43 20.30
C GLU A 64 17.65 9.94 20.24
N ILE A 65 18.37 9.92 21.37
CA ILE A 65 19.81 9.61 21.45
C ILE A 65 20.17 8.17 21.00
N GLY A 66 19.18 7.31 20.73
CA GLY A 66 19.38 5.96 20.19
C GLY A 66 18.60 5.66 18.90
N GLY A 67 17.99 6.69 18.29
CA GLY A 67 17.15 6.54 17.09
C GLY A 67 17.96 6.61 15.78
N PRO A 68 17.50 5.96 14.71
CA PRO A 68 18.12 6.10 13.39
C PRO A 68 18.01 7.53 12.86
N ILE A 69 19.05 8.05 12.20
CA ILE A 69 19.08 9.43 11.69
C ILE A 69 18.51 9.47 10.26
N VAL A 70 17.47 10.27 10.02
CA VAL A 70 16.91 10.48 8.67
C VAL A 70 17.78 11.48 7.90
N SER A 71 18.36 11.06 6.79
CA SER A 71 19.29 11.87 5.98
C SER A 71 18.65 12.53 4.75
N GLU A 72 17.59 11.95 4.20
CA GLU A 72 16.83 12.51 3.08
C GLU A 72 15.36 12.14 3.22
N GLU A 73 14.48 13.11 2.96
CA GLU A 73 13.02 12.93 2.93
C GLU A 73 12.50 13.41 1.56
N ILE A 74 11.88 12.48 0.82
CA ILE A 74 11.26 12.75 -0.48
C ILE A 74 9.78 12.39 -0.40
N GLU A 75 8.88 13.35 -0.57
CA GLU A 75 7.44 13.14 -0.59
C GLU A 75 6.82 13.50 -1.96
N ARG A 76 5.90 12.66 -2.43
CA ARG A 76 5.20 12.86 -3.71
C ARG A 76 3.74 12.47 -3.59
N LYS A 77 2.85 13.28 -4.17
CA LYS A 77 1.41 13.04 -4.14
C LYS A 77 0.83 12.90 -5.53
N TYR A 78 0.09 11.82 -5.73
CA TYR A 78 -0.52 11.44 -7.00
C TYR A 78 -2.01 11.18 -6.80
N SER A 79 -2.82 11.44 -7.82
CA SER A 79 -4.16 10.87 -7.94
C SER A 79 -4.03 9.65 -8.84
N SER A 80 -4.39 8.48 -8.34
CA SER A 80 -4.22 7.20 -9.02
C SER A 80 -5.53 6.44 -9.17
N LEU A 81 -5.63 5.74 -10.29
CA LEU A 81 -6.62 4.73 -10.61
C LEU A 81 -5.88 3.55 -11.23
N GLU A 82 -5.47 2.60 -10.39
CA GLU A 82 -4.70 1.44 -10.81
C GLU A 82 -5.44 0.13 -10.52
N PHE A 83 -5.43 -0.78 -11.48
CA PHE A 83 -6.14 -2.05 -11.42
C PHE A 83 -5.16 -3.21 -11.54
N TYR A 84 -5.22 -4.11 -10.56
CA TYR A 84 -4.42 -5.31 -10.50
C TYR A 84 -5.31 -6.55 -10.40
N GLU A 85 -4.85 -7.64 -10.98
CA GLU A 85 -5.55 -8.92 -10.96
C GLU A 85 -4.58 -10.05 -10.65
N GLY A 86 -4.97 -10.92 -9.71
CA GLY A 86 -4.20 -12.08 -9.31
C GLY A 86 -5.09 -13.16 -8.71
N SER A 87 -4.46 -14.19 -8.15
CA SER A 87 -5.15 -15.29 -7.50
C SER A 87 -4.57 -15.55 -6.12
N TYR A 88 -5.43 -15.87 -5.16
CA TYR A 88 -5.04 -16.27 -3.81
C TYR A 88 -6.03 -17.30 -3.28
N LEU A 89 -5.52 -18.41 -2.73
CA LEU A 89 -6.33 -19.57 -2.30
C LEU A 89 -7.33 -20.01 -3.39
N ASP A 90 -6.83 -20.13 -4.63
CA ASP A 90 -7.60 -20.49 -5.84
C ASP A 90 -8.75 -19.52 -6.21
N ALA A 91 -8.93 -18.44 -5.46
CA ALA A 91 -9.89 -17.40 -5.78
C ALA A 91 -9.21 -16.26 -6.55
N LYS A 92 -9.88 -15.80 -7.59
CA LYS A 92 -9.48 -14.61 -8.34
C LYS A 92 -9.73 -13.37 -7.50
N ILE A 93 -8.73 -12.51 -7.35
CA ILE A 93 -8.81 -11.24 -6.62
C ILE A 93 -8.44 -10.11 -7.57
N LYS A 94 -9.30 -9.10 -7.63
CA LYS A 94 -9.00 -7.80 -8.24
C LYS A 94 -8.72 -6.78 -7.15
N VAL A 95 -7.65 -6.02 -7.29
CA VAL A 95 -7.25 -4.95 -6.35
C VAL A 95 -7.22 -3.64 -7.11
N HIS A 96 -7.96 -2.65 -6.62
CA HIS A 96 -7.99 -1.31 -7.19
C HIS A 96 -7.43 -0.31 -6.19
N PHE A 97 -6.47 0.49 -6.63
CA PHE A 97 -5.96 1.63 -5.88
C PHE A 97 -6.62 2.88 -6.43
N LEU A 98 -7.38 3.58 -5.58
CA LEU A 98 -8.29 4.65 -5.99
C LEU A 98 -8.01 5.92 -5.17
N GLY A 99 -7.92 7.04 -5.87
CA GLY A 99 -7.83 8.37 -5.26
C GLY A 99 -6.40 8.81 -5.01
N ASP A 100 -6.23 9.64 -3.99
CA ASP A 100 -4.92 10.21 -3.66
C ASP A 100 -3.99 9.15 -3.04
N ILE A 101 -2.75 9.12 -3.52
CA ILE A 101 -1.64 8.33 -2.99
C ILE A 101 -0.50 9.27 -2.64
N THR A 102 -0.08 9.24 -1.37
CA THR A 102 1.12 9.95 -0.90
C THR A 102 2.24 8.92 -0.76
N ARG A 103 3.36 9.14 -1.45
CA ARG A 103 4.56 8.28 -1.38
C ARG A 103 5.67 9.07 -0.73
N LYS A 104 6.18 8.56 0.38
CA LYS A 104 7.32 9.09 1.13
C LYS A 104 8.47 8.08 1.08
N ARG A 105 9.68 8.57 0.85
CA ARG A 105 10.91 7.80 0.98
C ARG A 105 11.84 8.51 1.93
N ASP A 106 12.17 7.83 3.01
CA ASP A 106 13.16 8.28 3.99
C ASP A 106 14.43 7.45 3.82
N ILE A 107 15.59 8.09 3.79
CA ILE A 107 16.89 7.37 3.87
C ILE A 107 17.36 7.48 5.32
N VAL A 108 17.59 6.34 5.93
CA VAL A 108 18.01 6.23 7.33
C VAL A 108 19.47 5.81 7.43
N GLU A 109 20.25 6.56 8.20
CA GLU A 109 21.66 6.28 8.51
C GLU A 109 21.78 5.67 9.93
N ILE A 110 22.31 4.44 10.00
CA ILE A 110 22.62 3.75 11.27
C ILE A 110 24.11 3.89 11.60
N SER A 111 24.96 3.98 10.57
CA SER A 111 26.40 4.27 10.66
C SER A 111 26.87 5.04 9.41
N GLU A 112 28.15 5.42 9.34
CA GLU A 112 28.72 6.12 8.18
C GLU A 112 28.64 5.29 6.87
N GLU A 113 28.51 3.97 6.97
CA GLU A 113 28.49 3.03 5.85
C GLU A 113 27.13 2.35 5.63
N GLU A 114 26.25 2.32 6.63
CA GLU A 114 24.96 1.63 6.55
C GLU A 114 23.79 2.62 6.40
N ARG A 115 23.24 2.65 5.17
CA ARG A 115 22.08 3.45 4.80
C ARG A 115 20.99 2.56 4.23
N TYR A 116 19.75 2.70 4.73
CA TYR A 116 18.62 1.93 4.23
C TYR A 116 17.43 2.85 3.90
N PRO A 117 16.73 2.60 2.78
CA PRO A 117 15.50 3.30 2.48
C PRO A 117 14.34 2.72 3.31
N ILE A 118 13.51 3.59 3.85
CA ILE A 118 12.20 3.26 4.37
C ILE A 118 11.17 3.89 3.43
N TYR A 119 10.31 3.05 2.87
CA TYR A 119 9.23 3.49 2.00
C TYR A 119 7.94 3.52 2.80
N MET A 120 7.25 4.65 2.75
CA MET A 120 5.93 4.81 3.32
C MET A 120 4.97 5.25 2.22
N VAL A 121 3.84 4.57 2.08
CA VAL A 121 2.82 4.91 1.11
C VAL A 121 1.47 4.97 1.80
N GLU A 122 0.78 6.09 1.63
CA GLU A 122 -0.58 6.29 2.13
C GLU A 122 -1.54 6.22 0.94
N TYR A 123 -2.47 5.27 0.99
CA TYR A 123 -3.53 5.10 0.00
C TYR A 123 -4.83 5.61 0.59
N GLN A 124 -5.49 6.54 -0.12
CA GLN A 124 -6.83 6.97 0.24
C GLN A 124 -7.81 5.80 0.25
N MET A 125 -7.77 4.96 -0.79
CA MET A 125 -8.68 3.82 -0.92
C MET A 125 -8.05 2.64 -1.67
N VAL A 126 -8.20 1.45 -1.10
CA VAL A 126 -7.88 0.17 -1.74
C VAL A 126 -9.13 -0.70 -1.76
N LYS A 127 -9.60 -1.06 -2.96
CA LYS A 127 -10.79 -1.89 -3.14
C LYS A 127 -10.38 -3.28 -3.62
N LEU A 128 -10.77 -4.31 -2.89
CA LEU A 128 -10.58 -5.71 -3.26
C LEU A 128 -11.92 -6.33 -3.67
N ILE A 129 -11.90 -7.13 -4.73
CA ILE A 129 -13.09 -7.79 -5.29
C ILE A 129 -12.77 -9.25 -5.55
N SER A 130 -13.65 -10.15 -5.10
CA SER A 130 -13.55 -11.59 -5.36
C SER A 130 -14.91 -12.26 -5.27
N GLU A 131 -15.02 -13.46 -5.83
CA GLU A 131 -16.16 -14.35 -5.60
C GLU A 131 -16.04 -15.11 -4.26
N SER A 132 -14.92 -14.96 -3.55
CA SER A 132 -14.68 -15.59 -2.25
C SER A 132 -14.35 -14.56 -1.17
N GLY A 133 -15.32 -14.26 -0.30
CA GLY A 133 -15.09 -13.40 0.87
C GLY A 133 -14.06 -13.98 1.84
N TYR A 134 -14.02 -15.31 1.97
CA TYR A 134 -12.99 -15.99 2.76
C TYR A 134 -11.58 -15.74 2.22
N ALA A 135 -11.39 -15.84 0.89
CA ALA A 135 -10.10 -15.56 0.29
C ALA A 135 -9.69 -14.10 0.49
N LEU A 136 -10.62 -13.14 0.35
CA LEU A 136 -10.34 -11.72 0.64
C LEU A 136 -9.93 -11.49 2.09
N GLN A 137 -10.63 -12.11 3.05
CA GLN A 137 -10.31 -11.98 4.47
C GLN A 137 -8.91 -12.53 4.77
N ARG A 138 -8.62 -13.76 4.33
CA ARG A 138 -7.30 -14.38 4.54
C ARG A 138 -6.19 -13.60 3.86
N PHE A 139 -6.46 -13.07 2.68
CA PHE A 139 -5.50 -12.26 1.94
C PHE A 139 -5.17 -10.97 2.69
N ILE A 140 -6.17 -10.21 3.17
CA ILE A 140 -5.88 -8.97 3.89
C ILE A 140 -5.24 -9.21 5.25
N GLU A 141 -5.59 -10.29 5.94
CA GLU A 141 -4.91 -10.72 7.17
C GLU A 141 -3.43 -11.00 6.90
N GLN A 142 -3.14 -11.77 5.85
CA GLN A 142 -1.76 -12.10 5.46
C GLN A 142 -0.98 -10.84 5.07
N LEU A 143 -1.55 -9.96 4.25
CA LEU A 143 -0.91 -8.69 3.88
C LEU A 143 -0.63 -7.81 5.11
N SER A 144 -1.55 -7.77 6.07
CA SER A 144 -1.36 -7.00 7.31
C SER A 144 -0.20 -7.55 8.15
N VAL A 145 0.01 -8.87 8.16
CA VAL A 145 1.13 -9.51 8.86
C VAL A 145 2.44 -9.32 8.12
N ASP A 146 2.45 -9.55 6.80
CA ASP A 146 3.66 -9.48 5.97
C ASP A 146 4.23 -8.06 5.89
N LEU A 147 3.35 -7.05 5.86
CA LEU A 147 3.71 -5.66 5.58
C LEU A 147 3.42 -4.69 6.72
N GLY A 148 2.84 -5.15 7.83
CA GLY A 148 2.43 -4.26 8.91
C GLY A 148 1.40 -3.21 8.50
N LEU A 149 0.53 -3.50 7.53
CA LEU A 149 -0.45 -2.54 7.00
C LEU A 149 -1.30 -1.95 8.12
N LYS A 150 -1.33 -0.62 8.22
CA LYS A 150 -2.26 0.08 9.10
C LYS A 150 -3.49 0.45 8.28
N ILE A 151 -4.64 -0.07 8.68
CA ILE A 151 -5.91 0.15 7.96
C ILE A 151 -6.87 0.83 8.92
N ARG A 152 -7.31 2.05 8.58
CA ARG A 152 -8.19 2.83 9.45
C ARG A 152 -9.64 2.35 9.42
N GLU A 153 -10.17 2.11 8.22
CA GLU A 153 -11.56 1.72 8.02
C GLU A 153 -11.66 0.56 7.03
N LYS A 154 -12.57 -0.38 7.32
CA LYS A 154 -12.89 -1.54 6.49
C LYS A 154 -14.39 -1.62 6.27
N GLU A 155 -14.81 -1.75 5.02
CA GLU A 155 -16.22 -1.83 4.63
C GLU A 155 -16.44 -3.04 3.72
N TRP A 156 -17.41 -3.88 4.07
CA TRP A 156 -17.77 -5.08 3.31
C TRP A 156 -19.07 -4.87 2.55
N LEU A 157 -19.08 -5.20 1.26
CA LEU A 157 -20.26 -5.13 0.40
C LEU A 157 -20.45 -6.48 -0.31
N PHE A 158 -21.68 -6.98 -0.28
CA PHE A 158 -22.04 -8.26 -0.87
C PHE A 158 -23.06 -8.03 -1.97
N HIS A 159 -22.74 -8.46 -3.19
CA HIS A 159 -23.61 -8.29 -4.35
C HIS A 159 -23.97 -9.66 -4.90
N ARG A 160 -25.27 -9.95 -4.97
CA ARG A 160 -25.76 -11.13 -5.69
C ARG A 160 -25.99 -10.75 -7.14
N CYS A 161 -25.31 -11.42 -8.05
CA CYS A 161 -25.61 -11.33 -9.47
C CYS A 161 -26.60 -12.45 -9.82
N GLU A 162 -27.81 -12.07 -10.21
CA GLU A 162 -28.70 -12.95 -10.94
C GLU A 162 -28.13 -13.09 -12.36
N GLU A 163 -27.83 -14.32 -12.79
CA GLU A 163 -27.47 -14.56 -14.20
C GLU A 163 -28.73 -14.35 -15.06
N GLY A 164 -28.61 -13.49 -16.07
CA GLY A 164 -29.57 -13.33 -17.17
C GLY A 164 -29.18 -14.16 -18.37
#